data_AF-A0A2P6MKX6-F1
#
_entry.id   AF-A0A2P6MKX6-F1
#
_cell.length_a   1.000
_cell.length_b   1.000
_cell.length_c   1.000
_cell.angle_alpha   90.00
_cell.angle_beta   90.00
_cell.angle_gamma   90.00
#
_symmetry.space_group_name_H-M   'P 1'
#
loop_
_entity.id
_entity.type
_entity.pdbx_description
1 polymer ?
#
loop_
_entity_poly.entity_id
_entity_poly.type
_entity_poly.pdbx_seq_one_letter_code
_entity_poly.pdbx_strand_id
1 'polypeptide(L)'
;MAERSREEVYDYLQRAEVASVGTSNMGRPRQRMMHFAVDESFQVYLSSMKGDPKVIQWSNIPETAMLIHQGNTFMEMEECEIIGRAEIVKGEEEREKAVNLLKDRSPIVGNFVQQEAVDRLEFIKVVPATVKYRYVPEILQGEAPTIFDYSSRQESTDKQDLLSRVRAWKEAVRPLSLTASVVPAVLGGAAAFSLAGVFSWPLFLLTLFAAVLVQAGTNMINDFKDAERDAENTGGVRPFTGGSKMIQLGLISKADMGFFGIVLTAAAAALGLYLTVQAGAGLLPLIAFGLMAGFFYTNREGRFSFINAFPGLAELLIAGTYGIGITLGAFYIQTGYYSWEAAFLSLPVALLVTNVLLINQFQDAESDKEQDKQTLVVRLGRKQAKNVLVLLFAASAVLTAAAPFLGDIPLTVFLAFLSLPFLIQAVRYAQQYYDASSTDLIPGNAHTAIHHLLTGLLLSIALLMPVMAIWWTGLMLVGAGLFVFWIWRYIERQRRVMNTFKQAFSK
;
A
#
# COMPACT_ATOMS: atom_id res chain seq x y z
N MET A 1 -42.03 35.40 -1.35
CA MET A 1 -40.79 34.73 -0.91
C MET A 1 -41.02 34.19 0.47
N ALA A 2 -41.66 33.03 0.54
CA ALA A 2 -41.79 32.30 1.79
C ALA A 2 -40.44 31.65 2.11
N GLU A 3 -39.58 32.37 2.84
CA GLU A 3 -38.39 31.75 3.42
C GLU A 3 -38.86 30.83 4.55
N ARG A 4 -38.69 29.52 4.36
CA ARG A 4 -39.14 28.52 5.34
C ARG A 4 -38.25 28.56 6.57
N SER A 5 -38.88 28.45 7.73
CA SER A 5 -38.15 28.37 8.99
C SER A 5 -37.33 27.08 9.07
N ARG A 6 -36.28 27.13 9.88
CA ARG A 6 -35.44 25.96 10.16
C ARG A 6 -36.25 24.79 10.75
N GLU A 7 -37.26 25.10 11.55
CA GLU A 7 -38.14 24.12 12.20
C GLU A 7 -39.02 23.40 11.16
N GLU A 8 -39.63 24.12 10.21
CA GLU A 8 -40.39 23.51 9.11
C GLU A 8 -39.55 22.53 8.28
N VAL A 9 -38.31 22.92 7.94
CA VAL A 9 -37.41 22.06 7.16
C VAL A 9 -36.91 20.86 7.98
N TYR A 10 -36.69 21.04 9.29
CA TYR A 10 -36.36 19.95 10.19
C TYR A 10 -37.50 18.93 10.31
N ASP A 11 -38.74 19.39 10.48
CA ASP A 11 -39.93 18.54 10.54
C ASP A 11 -40.14 17.76 9.24
N TYR A 12 -39.89 18.37 8.08
CA TYR A 12 -39.85 17.67 6.81
C TYR A 12 -38.81 16.53 6.82
N LEU A 13 -37.57 16.80 7.24
CA LEU A 13 -36.51 15.79 7.30
C LEU A 13 -36.78 14.69 8.33
N GLN A 14 -37.57 14.95 9.37
CA GLN A 14 -38.02 13.91 10.31
C GLN A 14 -39.07 12.98 9.69
N ARG A 15 -39.92 13.47 8.79
CA ARG A 15 -40.95 12.66 8.09
C ARG A 15 -40.37 11.75 6.99
N ALA A 16 -39.21 12.09 6.44
CA ALA A 16 -38.59 11.34 5.36
C ALA A 16 -37.76 10.15 5.84
N GLU A 17 -38.05 8.94 5.38
CA GLU A 17 -37.35 7.73 5.85
C GLU A 17 -36.01 7.47 5.17
N VAL A 18 -35.89 7.85 3.88
CA VAL A 18 -34.74 7.54 3.03
C VAL A 18 -34.33 8.73 2.19
N ALA A 19 -33.04 8.80 1.89
CA ALA A 19 -32.44 9.78 0.99
C ALA A 19 -31.68 9.08 -0.13
N SER A 20 -31.66 9.68 -1.33
CA SER A 20 -30.68 9.30 -2.35
C SER A 20 -29.33 9.90 -1.99
N VAL A 21 -28.36 9.04 -1.71
CA VAL A 21 -27.03 9.43 -1.23
C VAL A 21 -25.99 9.26 -2.33
N GLY A 22 -25.58 10.39 -2.88
CA GLY A 22 -24.54 10.55 -3.88
C GLY A 22 -23.14 10.62 -3.24
N THR A 23 -22.24 9.81 -3.77
CA THR A 23 -20.82 9.77 -3.43
C THR A 23 -19.98 9.69 -4.69
N SER A 24 -18.70 10.03 -4.56
CA SER A 24 -17.74 9.87 -5.65
C SER A 24 -16.98 8.55 -5.47
N ASN A 25 -16.95 7.73 -6.53
CA ASN A 25 -15.98 6.66 -6.67
C ASN A 25 -15.01 7.06 -7.77
N MET A 26 -13.88 7.67 -7.42
CA MET A 26 -12.86 8.07 -8.39
C MET A 26 -13.35 9.04 -9.46
N GLY A 27 -14.13 10.03 -9.04
CA GLY A 27 -14.76 10.98 -9.95
C GLY A 27 -15.95 10.40 -10.71
N ARG A 28 -16.27 9.11 -10.56
CA ARG A 28 -17.51 8.53 -11.07
C ARG A 28 -18.61 8.68 -10.01
N PRO A 29 -19.74 9.33 -10.33
CA PRO A 29 -20.85 9.45 -9.39
C PRO A 29 -21.44 8.07 -9.07
N ARG A 30 -21.71 7.83 -7.79
CA ARG A 30 -22.39 6.64 -7.28
C ARG A 30 -23.52 7.07 -6.37
N GLN A 31 -24.72 6.53 -6.59
CA GLN A 31 -25.87 6.81 -5.73
C GLN A 31 -26.40 5.53 -5.08
N ARG A 32 -27.01 5.66 -3.92
CA ARG A 32 -27.74 4.58 -3.23
C ARG A 32 -28.81 5.19 -2.33
N MET A 33 -29.97 4.56 -2.24
CA MET A 33 -30.97 4.89 -1.22
C MET A 33 -30.48 4.43 0.15
N MET A 34 -30.50 5.33 1.13
CA MET A 34 -30.08 5.03 2.51
C MET A 34 -31.07 5.62 3.50
N HIS A 35 -31.34 4.89 4.58
CA HIS A 35 -32.01 5.44 5.75
C HIS A 35 -31.10 6.45 6.43
N PHE A 36 -31.69 7.52 6.94
CA PHE A 36 -30.99 8.59 7.59
C PHE A 36 -31.76 9.09 8.81
N ALA A 37 -31.04 9.79 9.69
CA ALA A 37 -31.63 10.58 10.76
C ALA A 37 -30.96 11.96 10.76
N VAL A 38 -31.66 12.97 11.24
CA VAL A 38 -31.15 14.35 11.30
C VAL A 38 -31.30 14.84 12.72
N ASP A 39 -30.28 15.54 13.23
CA ASP A 39 -30.37 16.25 14.51
C ASP A 39 -30.79 17.71 14.34
N GLU A 40 -31.09 18.38 15.45
CA GLU A 40 -31.51 19.79 15.44
C GLU A 40 -30.48 20.72 14.76
N SER A 41 -29.22 20.31 14.68
CA SER A 41 -28.12 21.06 14.04
C SER A 41 -28.00 20.84 12.52
N PHE A 42 -28.93 20.08 11.93
CA PHE A 42 -28.92 19.53 10.57
C PHE A 42 -27.75 18.58 10.27
N GLN A 43 -27.08 18.03 11.29
CA GLN A 43 -26.15 16.94 11.06
C GLN A 43 -26.94 15.68 10.71
N VAL A 44 -26.54 15.05 9.62
CA VAL A 44 -27.23 13.86 9.11
C VAL A 44 -26.45 12.62 9.51
N TYR A 45 -27.10 11.65 10.11
CA TYR A 45 -26.52 10.38 10.50
C TYR A 45 -27.01 9.27 9.57
N LEU A 46 -26.07 8.48 9.08
CA LEU A 46 -26.26 7.35 8.17
C LEU A 46 -25.55 6.13 8.76
N SER A 47 -25.91 4.94 8.28
CA SER A 47 -25.24 3.69 8.65
C SER A 47 -24.96 2.82 7.42
N SER A 48 -23.86 2.09 7.45
CA SER A 48 -23.57 1.04 6.46
C SER A 48 -22.73 -0.07 7.10
N MET A 49 -22.53 -1.19 6.40
CA MET A 49 -21.70 -2.28 6.91
C MET A 49 -20.22 -1.89 6.92
N LYS A 50 -19.45 -2.42 7.88
CA LYS A 50 -17.99 -2.32 7.85
C LYS A 50 -17.43 -2.87 6.55
N GLY A 51 -16.63 -2.06 5.86
CA GLY A 51 -16.04 -2.41 4.56
C GLY A 51 -16.99 -2.28 3.36
N ASP A 52 -18.21 -1.76 3.54
CA ASP A 52 -19.10 -1.45 2.41
C ASP A 52 -18.43 -0.40 1.49
N PRO A 53 -18.53 -0.55 0.15
CA PRO A 53 -17.91 0.38 -0.80
C PRO A 53 -18.27 1.85 -0.56
N LYS A 54 -19.45 2.17 -0.01
CA LYS A 54 -19.89 3.52 0.31
C LYS A 54 -19.12 4.12 1.49
N VAL A 55 -18.82 3.32 2.52
CA VAL A 55 -17.98 3.73 3.66
C VAL A 55 -16.56 4.01 3.20
N ILE A 56 -16.04 3.16 2.31
CA ILE A 56 -14.73 3.34 1.69
C ILE A 56 -14.73 4.63 0.85
N GLN A 57 -15.77 4.88 0.05
CA GLN A 57 -15.91 6.11 -0.73
C GLN A 57 -15.86 7.35 0.17
N TRP A 58 -16.63 7.42 1.25
CA TRP A 58 -16.57 8.56 2.17
C TRP A 58 -15.25 8.67 2.95
N SER A 59 -14.58 7.56 3.22
CA SER A 59 -13.23 7.60 3.80
C SER A 59 -12.22 8.28 2.87
N ASN A 60 -12.50 8.30 1.57
CA ASN A 60 -11.56 8.70 0.51
C ASN A 60 -11.92 10.06 -0.08
N ILE A 61 -13.19 10.24 -0.44
CA ILE A 61 -13.80 11.47 -0.98
C ILE A 61 -15.06 11.72 -0.12
N PRO A 62 -14.90 12.43 1.00
CA PRO A 62 -16.00 12.62 1.95
C PRO A 62 -17.07 13.60 1.44
N GLU A 63 -16.82 14.31 0.34
CA GLU A 63 -17.83 15.12 -0.33
C GLU A 63 -19.02 14.25 -0.74
N THR A 64 -20.20 14.66 -0.30
CA THR A 64 -21.44 13.92 -0.53
C THR A 64 -22.58 14.86 -0.81
N ALA A 65 -23.49 14.42 -1.67
CA ALA A 65 -24.74 15.11 -1.94
C ALA A 65 -25.88 14.15 -1.60
N MET A 66 -26.89 14.65 -0.90
CA MET A 66 -28.09 13.91 -0.56
C MET A 66 -29.28 14.62 -1.18
N LEU A 67 -30.19 13.85 -1.76
CA LEU A 67 -31.46 14.35 -2.26
C LEU A 67 -32.59 13.59 -1.57
N ILE A 68 -33.45 14.35 -0.90
CA ILE A 68 -34.70 13.88 -0.30
C ILE A 68 -35.83 14.48 -1.11
N HIS A 69 -36.79 13.65 -1.50
CA HIS A 69 -37.95 14.09 -2.27
C HIS A 69 -39.15 13.26 -1.86
N GLN A 70 -40.18 13.90 -1.28
CA GLN A 70 -41.34 13.23 -0.71
C GLN A 70 -42.60 14.12 -0.79
N GLY A 71 -43.76 13.50 -0.96
CA GLY A 71 -45.08 14.13 -0.95
C GLY A 71 -46.15 13.13 -1.40
N ASN A 72 -47.36 13.20 -0.84
CA ASN A 72 -48.43 12.24 -1.19
C ASN A 72 -49.02 12.55 -2.58
N THR A 73 -49.06 13.83 -2.94
CA THR A 73 -49.54 14.32 -4.23
C THR A 73 -48.50 15.27 -4.83
N PHE A 74 -48.58 15.51 -6.13
CA PHE A 74 -47.67 16.43 -6.82
C PHE A 74 -47.65 17.84 -6.20
N MET A 75 -48.79 18.32 -5.71
CA MET A 75 -48.89 19.64 -5.06
C MET A 75 -48.43 19.65 -3.59
N GLU A 76 -48.19 18.48 -3.02
CA GLU A 76 -47.63 18.30 -1.67
C GLU A 76 -46.15 17.89 -1.71
N MET A 77 -45.53 17.86 -2.89
CA MET A 77 -44.14 17.47 -3.03
C MET A 77 -43.18 18.52 -2.48
N GLU A 78 -42.29 18.05 -1.63
CA GLU A 78 -41.21 18.79 -1.01
C GLU A 78 -39.87 18.11 -1.38
N GLU A 79 -38.86 18.92 -1.65
CA GLU A 79 -37.50 18.51 -2.01
C GLU A 79 -36.49 19.16 -1.06
N CYS A 80 -35.54 18.38 -0.55
CA CYS A 80 -34.40 18.89 0.19
C CYS A 80 -33.10 18.31 -0.36
N GLU A 81 -32.20 19.21 -0.75
CA GLU A 81 -30.85 18.91 -1.21
C GLU A 81 -29.86 19.28 -0.09
N ILE A 82 -29.06 18.30 0.34
CA ILE A 82 -28.02 18.49 1.36
C ILE A 82 -26.67 18.20 0.71
N ILE A 83 -25.83 19.23 0.61
CA ILE A 83 -24.43 19.08 0.17
C ILE A 83 -23.56 19.22 1.41
N GLY A 84 -22.67 18.27 1.63
CA GLY A 84 -21.85 18.25 2.84
C GLY A 84 -20.64 17.33 2.75
N ARG A 85 -20.01 17.16 3.91
CA ARG A 85 -18.83 16.30 4.09
C ARG A 85 -19.17 15.20 5.08
N ALA A 86 -18.94 13.96 4.69
CA ALA A 86 -19.16 12.78 5.49
C ALA A 86 -17.94 12.46 6.37
N GLU A 87 -18.19 12.09 7.61
CA GLU A 87 -17.20 11.71 8.60
C GLU A 87 -17.59 10.37 9.21
N ILE A 88 -16.65 9.42 9.27
CA ILE A 88 -16.85 8.18 10.02
C ILE A 88 -16.82 8.51 11.52
N VAL A 89 -17.88 8.14 12.22
CA VAL A 89 -18.03 8.36 13.66
C VAL A 89 -17.09 7.43 14.42
N LYS A 90 -16.17 8.00 15.21
CA LYS A 90 -15.16 7.25 15.98
C LYS A 90 -15.33 7.35 17.49
N GLY A 91 -15.89 8.45 18.00
CA GLY A 91 -16.11 8.64 19.43
C GLY A 91 -17.27 7.77 19.93
N GLU A 92 -17.14 7.18 21.11
CA GLU A 92 -18.19 6.33 21.70
C GLU A 92 -19.49 7.10 21.91
N GLU A 93 -19.42 8.31 22.49
CA GLU A 93 -20.59 9.16 22.74
C GLU A 93 -21.34 9.52 21.45
N GLU A 94 -20.62 9.94 20.41
CA GLU A 94 -21.22 10.29 19.13
C GLU A 94 -21.78 9.06 18.40
N ARG A 95 -21.16 7.89 18.60
CA ARG A 95 -21.66 6.62 18.07
C ARG A 95 -22.96 6.21 18.76
N GLU A 96 -23.04 6.33 20.07
CA GLU A 96 -24.28 6.08 20.83
C GLU A 96 -25.40 7.02 20.39
N LYS A 97 -25.09 8.31 20.17
CA LYS A 97 -26.03 9.27 19.59
C LYS A 97 -26.54 8.81 18.22
N ALA A 98 -25.64 8.41 17.32
CA ALA A 98 -26.01 7.94 15.98
C ALA A 98 -26.89 6.68 16.02
N VAL A 99 -26.58 5.72 16.90
CA VAL A 99 -27.39 4.52 17.12
C VAL A 99 -28.80 4.90 17.60
N ASN A 100 -28.90 5.77 18.61
CA ASN A 100 -30.18 6.18 19.17
C ASN A 100 -31.07 6.91 18.16
N LEU A 101 -30.48 7.73 17.29
CA LEU A 101 -31.22 8.43 16.23
C LEU A 101 -31.70 7.50 15.11
N LEU A 102 -30.93 6.45 14.79
CA LEU A 102 -31.20 5.56 13.67
C LEU A 102 -31.98 4.29 14.01
N LYS A 103 -31.97 3.82 15.27
CA LYS A 103 -32.58 2.53 15.66
C LYS A 103 -34.06 2.41 15.29
N ASP A 104 -34.80 3.51 15.38
CA ASP A 104 -36.25 3.55 15.12
C ASP A 104 -36.58 3.99 13.68
N ARG A 105 -35.58 4.46 12.91
CA ARG A 105 -35.74 4.96 11.53
C ARG A 105 -35.15 4.03 10.46
N SER A 106 -34.16 3.22 10.83
CA SER A 106 -33.49 2.28 9.96
C SER A 106 -33.78 0.85 10.42
N PRO A 107 -34.57 0.06 9.66
CA PRO A 107 -34.83 -1.35 9.99
C PRO A 107 -33.55 -2.17 10.15
N ILE A 108 -32.48 -1.80 9.42
CA ILE A 108 -31.17 -2.45 9.51
C ILE A 108 -30.54 -2.15 10.87
N VAL A 109 -30.47 -0.88 11.28
CA VAL A 109 -29.88 -0.51 12.57
C VAL A 109 -30.70 -1.10 13.71
N GLY A 110 -32.03 -0.99 13.66
CA GLY A 110 -32.92 -1.56 14.68
C GLY A 110 -32.71 -3.06 14.89
N ASN A 111 -32.60 -3.83 13.80
CA ASN A 111 -32.33 -5.27 13.88
C ASN A 111 -30.93 -5.58 14.46
N PHE A 112 -29.90 -4.83 14.06
CA PHE A 112 -28.54 -5.03 14.59
C PHE A 112 -28.43 -4.64 16.08
N VAL A 113 -29.22 -3.67 16.54
CA VAL A 113 -29.35 -3.34 17.96
C VAL A 113 -29.99 -4.49 18.73
N GLN A 114 -31.09 -5.06 18.23
CA GLN A 114 -31.77 -6.21 18.86
C GLN A 114 -30.87 -7.46 18.94
N GLN A 115 -29.97 -7.65 17.98
CA GLN A 115 -29.03 -8.78 17.93
C GLN A 115 -27.69 -8.52 18.64
N GLU A 116 -27.52 -7.37 19.32
CA GLU A 116 -26.25 -6.96 19.93
C GLU A 116 -25.06 -6.97 18.93
N ALA A 117 -25.34 -6.75 17.64
CA ALA A 117 -24.39 -6.85 16.54
C ALA A 117 -23.98 -5.49 15.94
N VAL A 118 -24.30 -4.39 16.62
CA VAL A 118 -24.07 -2.99 16.18
C VAL A 118 -22.61 -2.73 15.80
N ASP A 119 -21.66 -3.49 16.36
CA ASP A 119 -20.23 -3.42 16.04
C ASP A 119 -19.87 -3.85 14.62
N ARG A 120 -20.80 -4.46 13.87
CA ARG A 120 -20.63 -4.76 12.44
C ARG A 120 -20.97 -3.55 11.54
N LEU A 121 -21.62 -2.52 12.09
CA LEU A 121 -21.97 -1.30 11.38
C LEU A 121 -20.92 -0.20 11.56
N GLU A 122 -20.79 0.61 10.53
CA GLU A 122 -20.15 1.92 10.52
C GLU A 122 -21.23 2.99 10.54
N PHE A 123 -21.04 4.00 11.38
CA PHE A 123 -21.90 5.18 11.42
C PHE A 123 -21.19 6.34 10.77
N ILE A 124 -21.93 7.09 9.97
CA ILE A 124 -21.42 8.19 9.17
C ILE A 124 -22.21 9.44 9.53
N LYS A 125 -21.51 10.50 9.90
CA LYS A 125 -22.06 11.83 10.12
C LYS A 125 -21.78 12.70 8.90
N VAL A 126 -22.80 13.20 8.23
CA VAL A 126 -22.67 14.21 7.20
C VAL A 126 -22.83 15.57 7.85
N VAL A 127 -21.76 16.35 7.81
CA VAL A 127 -21.74 17.76 8.21
C VAL A 127 -22.14 18.59 6.99
N PRO A 128 -23.33 19.22 6.97
CA PRO A 128 -23.79 19.98 5.82
C PRO A 128 -22.92 21.22 5.61
N ALA A 129 -22.62 21.53 4.36
CA ALA A 129 -22.19 22.86 3.90
C ALA A 129 -23.38 23.68 3.41
N THR A 130 -24.36 23.02 2.79
CA THR A 130 -25.58 23.69 2.32
C THR A 130 -26.77 22.76 2.48
N VAL A 131 -27.88 23.30 2.99
CA VAL A 131 -29.19 22.65 3.00
C VAL A 131 -30.14 23.52 2.18
N LYS A 132 -30.65 23.00 1.08
CA LYS A 132 -31.51 23.72 0.15
C LYS A 132 -32.85 23.02 0.06
N TYR A 133 -33.90 23.74 0.43
CA TYR A 133 -35.26 23.24 0.48
C TYR A 133 -36.13 23.90 -0.60
N ARG A 134 -37.03 23.11 -1.20
CA ARG A 134 -38.00 23.54 -2.19
C ARG A 134 -39.35 22.87 -1.98
N TYR A 135 -40.41 23.62 -2.21
CA TYR A 135 -41.77 23.13 -2.23
C TYR A 135 -42.37 23.30 -3.64
N VAL A 136 -42.95 22.24 -4.22
CA VAL A 136 -43.34 22.23 -5.64
C VAL A 136 -44.26 23.40 -6.05
N PRO A 137 -45.30 23.78 -5.29
CA PRO A 137 -46.10 24.96 -5.61
C PRO A 137 -45.30 26.27 -5.66
N GLU A 138 -44.30 26.44 -4.79
CA GLU A 138 -43.40 27.60 -4.81
C GLU A 138 -42.49 27.58 -6.05
N ILE A 139 -42.01 26.39 -6.46
CA ILE A 139 -41.25 26.21 -7.72
C ILE A 139 -42.09 26.64 -8.93
N LEU A 140 -43.35 26.21 -8.99
CA LEU A 140 -44.27 26.54 -10.09
C LEU A 140 -44.58 28.05 -10.16
N GLN A 141 -44.52 28.74 -9.03
CA GLN A 141 -44.69 30.19 -8.92
C GLN A 141 -43.40 30.97 -9.20
N GLY A 142 -42.28 30.28 -9.42
CA GLY A 142 -40.97 30.90 -9.65
C GLY A 142 -40.34 31.49 -8.37
N GLU A 143 -40.78 31.07 -7.19
CA GLU A 143 -40.13 31.48 -5.94
C GLU A 143 -38.74 30.81 -5.79
N ALA A 144 -37.80 31.54 -5.19
CA ALA A 144 -36.46 31.03 -4.92
C ALA A 144 -36.47 29.97 -3.80
N PRO A 145 -35.54 28.99 -3.80
CA PRO A 145 -35.44 28.03 -2.72
C PRO A 145 -35.02 28.68 -1.39
N THR A 146 -35.40 28.05 -0.28
CA THR A 146 -34.84 28.35 1.05
C THR A 146 -33.46 27.70 1.15
N ILE A 147 -32.42 28.46 1.49
CA ILE A 147 -31.02 27.98 1.56
C ILE A 147 -30.42 28.29 2.93
N PHE A 148 -29.93 27.25 3.61
CA PHE A 148 -29.11 27.38 4.81
C PHE A 148 -27.65 27.13 4.48
N ASP A 149 -26.79 28.14 4.67
CA ASP A 149 -25.34 28.06 4.45
C ASP A 149 -24.59 27.72 5.75
N TYR A 150 -23.82 26.64 5.69
CA TYR A 150 -23.00 26.09 6.76
C TYR A 150 -21.54 25.87 6.31
N SER A 151 -21.10 26.49 5.21
CA SER A 151 -19.76 26.34 4.64
C SER A 151 -18.62 26.54 5.64
N SER A 152 -18.78 27.45 6.60
CA SER A 152 -17.81 27.70 7.68
C SER A 152 -17.54 26.50 8.59
N ARG A 153 -18.45 25.51 8.66
CA ARG A 153 -18.25 24.29 9.45
C ARG A 153 -17.21 23.34 8.83
N GLN A 154 -16.81 23.55 7.57
CA GLN A 154 -15.88 22.65 6.88
C GLN A 154 -14.39 22.97 7.09
N GLU A 155 -14.02 24.15 7.62
CA GLU A 155 -12.60 24.55 7.79
C GLU A 155 -11.80 23.68 8.78
N SER A 156 -12.46 22.97 9.72
CA SER A 156 -11.79 22.14 10.72
C SER A 156 -11.28 20.77 10.20
N THR A 157 -11.64 20.39 8.96
CA THR A 157 -11.41 19.03 8.43
C THR A 157 -10.13 18.88 7.59
N ASP A 158 -9.46 19.99 7.23
CA ASP A 158 -8.30 20.01 6.30
C ASP A 158 -7.09 19.17 6.77
N LYS A 159 -6.77 19.21 8.07
CA LYS A 159 -5.62 18.45 8.60
C LYS A 159 -5.83 16.94 8.50
N GLN A 160 -7.04 16.46 8.74
CA GLN A 160 -7.33 15.03 8.67
C GLN A 160 -7.34 14.52 7.22
N ASP A 161 -7.82 15.35 6.29
CA ASP A 161 -7.77 15.10 4.85
C ASP A 161 -6.33 15.04 4.33
N LEU A 162 -5.50 15.99 4.73
CA LEU A 162 -4.08 15.98 4.39
C LEU A 162 -3.39 14.70 4.91
N LEU A 163 -3.70 14.29 6.15
CA LEU A 163 -3.18 13.05 6.72
C LEU A 163 -3.71 11.77 6.04
N SER A 164 -4.94 11.75 5.53
CA SER A 164 -5.46 10.60 4.75
C SER A 164 -4.79 10.53 3.39
N ARG A 165 -4.64 11.65 2.68
CA ARG A 165 -3.92 11.74 1.40
C ARG A 165 -2.46 11.32 1.55
N VAL A 166 -1.74 11.84 2.55
CA VAL A 166 -0.34 11.44 2.83
C VAL A 166 -0.24 9.95 3.07
N ARG A 167 -1.20 9.35 3.79
CA ARG A 167 -1.24 7.89 3.98
C ARG A 167 -1.46 7.16 2.66
N ALA A 168 -2.37 7.62 1.80
CA ALA A 168 -2.59 7.01 0.49
C ALA A 168 -1.31 7.05 -0.37
N TRP A 169 -0.65 8.21 -0.46
CA TRP A 169 0.60 8.36 -1.22
C TRP A 169 1.73 7.50 -0.64
N LYS A 170 1.82 7.40 0.69
CA LYS A 170 2.76 6.48 1.34
C LYS A 170 2.52 5.03 0.92
N GLU A 171 1.27 4.58 0.90
CA GLU A 171 0.94 3.20 0.48
C GLU A 171 1.17 2.99 -1.03
N ALA A 172 0.96 4.01 -1.86
CA ALA A 172 1.28 3.98 -3.30
C ALA A 172 2.77 3.76 -3.60
N VAL A 173 3.65 4.34 -2.78
CA VAL A 173 5.11 4.13 -2.88
C VAL A 173 5.53 2.72 -2.44
N ARG A 174 4.67 2.01 -1.69
CA ARG A 174 4.88 0.63 -1.19
C ARG A 174 6.15 0.50 -0.34
N PRO A 175 6.16 1.05 0.89
CA PRO A 175 7.38 1.19 1.70
C PRO A 175 8.12 -0.12 1.97
N LEU A 176 7.39 -1.23 2.06
CA LEU A 176 8.01 -2.54 2.25
C LEU A 176 8.83 -2.97 1.02
N SER A 177 8.37 -2.67 -0.20
CA SER A 177 9.12 -3.03 -1.41
C SER A 177 10.33 -2.12 -1.64
N LEU A 178 10.42 -0.95 -1.00
CA LEU A 178 11.62 -0.12 -0.99
C LEU A 178 12.81 -0.81 -0.33
N THR A 179 12.57 -1.74 0.60
CA THR A 179 13.66 -2.49 1.25
C THR A 179 14.50 -3.27 0.25
N ALA A 180 13.88 -3.77 -0.84
CA ALA A 180 14.56 -4.50 -1.90
C ALA A 180 15.55 -3.65 -2.72
N SER A 181 15.45 -2.32 -2.69
CA SER A 181 16.43 -1.42 -3.33
C SER A 181 17.36 -0.74 -2.32
N VAL A 182 16.85 -0.37 -1.14
CA VAL A 182 17.63 0.30 -0.09
C VAL A 182 18.70 -0.64 0.50
N VAL A 183 18.33 -1.87 0.84
CA VAL A 183 19.24 -2.80 1.54
C VAL A 183 20.46 -3.17 0.68
N PRO A 184 20.31 -3.54 -0.61
CA PRO A 184 21.46 -3.74 -1.50
C PRO A 184 22.34 -2.49 -1.67
N ALA A 185 21.75 -1.30 -1.74
CA ALA A 185 22.50 -0.05 -1.87
C ALA A 185 23.33 0.25 -0.61
N VAL A 186 22.76 0.02 0.58
CA VAL A 186 23.47 0.13 1.86
C VAL A 186 24.63 -0.89 1.92
N LEU A 187 24.39 -2.13 1.49
CA LEU A 187 25.44 -3.16 1.44
C LEU A 187 26.59 -2.77 0.51
N GLY A 188 26.29 -2.23 -0.68
CA GLY A 188 27.31 -1.78 -1.62
C GLY A 188 28.16 -0.62 -1.08
N GLY A 189 27.53 0.34 -0.40
CA GLY A 189 28.24 1.43 0.27
C GLY A 189 29.10 0.94 1.45
N ALA A 190 28.58 0.01 2.25
CA ALA A 190 29.34 -0.62 3.34
C ALA A 190 30.55 -1.41 2.82
N ALA A 191 30.36 -2.16 1.73
CA ALA A 191 31.44 -2.89 1.06
C ALA A 191 32.50 -1.93 0.48
N ALA A 192 32.10 -0.79 -0.11
CA ALA A 192 33.04 0.21 -0.60
C ALA A 192 33.92 0.77 0.52
N PHE A 193 33.33 1.11 1.65
CA PHE A 193 34.10 1.64 2.77
C PHE A 193 34.99 0.56 3.41
N SER A 194 34.45 -0.64 3.64
CA SER A 194 35.18 -1.73 4.30
C SER A 194 36.29 -2.31 3.46
N LEU A 195 36.08 -2.52 2.16
CA LEU A 195 37.00 -3.26 1.30
C LEU A 195 37.95 -2.34 0.54
N ALA A 196 37.48 -1.15 0.13
CA ALA A 196 38.29 -0.19 -0.64
C ALA A 196 38.79 1.00 0.22
N GLY A 197 38.27 1.18 1.44
CA GLY A 197 38.62 2.32 2.29
C GLY A 197 38.08 3.67 1.80
N VAL A 198 37.17 3.68 0.82
CA VAL A 198 36.64 4.89 0.18
C VAL A 198 35.15 5.05 0.49
N PHE A 199 34.75 6.25 0.92
CA PHE A 199 33.34 6.57 1.13
C PHE A 199 33.06 8.08 0.99
N SER A 200 32.11 8.41 0.14
CA SER A 200 31.59 9.76 -0.11
C SER A 200 30.12 9.82 0.26
N TRP A 201 29.82 10.52 1.36
CA TRP A 201 28.46 10.74 1.83
C TRP A 201 27.54 11.35 0.76
N PRO A 202 27.93 12.39 0.00
CA PRO A 202 27.09 12.93 -1.06
C PRO A 202 26.72 11.89 -2.11
N LEU A 203 27.69 11.13 -2.62
CA LEU A 203 27.44 10.10 -3.64
C LEU A 203 26.59 8.96 -3.09
N PHE A 204 26.79 8.56 -1.84
CA PHE A 204 26.03 7.50 -1.21
C PHE A 204 24.56 7.90 -1.01
N LEU A 205 24.31 9.11 -0.50
CA LEU A 205 22.96 9.62 -0.30
C LEU A 205 22.22 9.82 -1.63
N LEU A 206 22.89 10.31 -2.66
CA LEU A 206 22.31 10.41 -4.01
C LEU A 206 22.01 9.03 -4.60
N THR A 207 22.87 8.03 -4.37
CA THR A 207 22.64 6.64 -4.81
C THR A 207 21.42 6.05 -4.11
N LEU A 208 21.31 6.20 -2.79
CA LEU A 208 20.15 5.74 -2.03
C LEU A 208 18.87 6.44 -2.51
N PHE A 209 18.93 7.75 -2.72
CA PHE A 209 17.78 8.51 -3.18
C PHE A 209 17.34 8.06 -4.58
N ALA A 210 18.29 7.87 -5.52
CA ALA A 210 17.99 7.32 -6.84
C ALA A 210 17.38 5.91 -6.77
N ALA A 211 17.89 5.03 -5.91
CA ALA A 211 17.38 3.68 -5.70
C ALA A 211 15.95 3.67 -5.11
N VAL A 212 15.61 4.64 -4.26
CA VAL A 212 14.24 4.83 -3.75
C VAL A 212 13.32 5.37 -4.85
N LEU A 213 13.76 6.38 -5.61
CA LEU A 213 12.96 7.00 -6.67
C LEU A 213 12.63 6.01 -7.79
N VAL A 214 13.62 5.24 -8.27
CA VAL A 214 13.38 4.25 -9.32
C VAL A 214 12.41 3.15 -8.86
N GLN A 215 12.50 2.74 -7.59
CA GLN A 215 11.61 1.73 -7.03
C GLN A 215 10.20 2.27 -6.82
N ALA A 216 10.07 3.46 -6.25
CA ALA A 216 8.79 4.14 -6.07
C ALA A 216 8.10 4.40 -7.42
N GLY A 217 8.82 4.93 -8.40
CA GLY A 217 8.31 5.16 -9.76
C GLY A 217 7.86 3.86 -10.43
N THR A 218 8.65 2.78 -10.32
CA THR A 218 8.29 1.46 -10.85
C THR A 218 7.02 0.91 -10.18
N ASN A 219 6.90 1.04 -8.86
CA ASN A 219 5.70 0.63 -8.13
C ASN A 219 4.44 1.37 -8.64
N MET A 220 4.54 2.68 -8.82
CA MET A 220 3.41 3.52 -9.26
C MET A 220 3.05 3.27 -10.73
N ILE A 221 4.04 3.10 -11.60
CA ILE A 221 3.81 2.72 -13.01
C ILE A 221 3.14 1.34 -13.10
N ASN A 222 3.53 0.39 -12.26
CA ASN A 222 2.89 -0.93 -12.21
C ASN A 222 1.42 -0.79 -11.77
N ASP A 223 1.14 -0.04 -10.71
CA ASP A 223 -0.23 0.24 -10.26
C ASP A 223 -1.08 0.93 -11.33
N PHE A 224 -0.50 1.88 -12.07
CA PHE A 224 -1.14 2.53 -13.21
C PHE A 224 -1.50 1.55 -14.34
N LYS A 225 -0.56 0.65 -14.70
CA LYS A 225 -0.74 -0.33 -15.78
C LYS A 225 -1.72 -1.44 -15.41
N ASP A 226 -1.71 -1.89 -14.16
CA ASP A 226 -2.58 -2.95 -13.66
C ASP A 226 -3.95 -2.42 -13.18
N ALA A 227 -4.23 -1.11 -13.30
CA ALA A 227 -5.39 -0.45 -12.71
C ALA A 227 -6.75 -1.08 -13.08
N GLU A 228 -7.05 -1.28 -14.37
CA GLU A 228 -8.30 -1.89 -14.84
C GLU A 228 -8.43 -3.34 -14.37
N ARG A 229 -7.37 -4.13 -14.53
CA ARG A 229 -7.30 -5.54 -14.13
C ARG A 229 -7.53 -5.70 -12.64
N ASP A 230 -6.88 -4.87 -11.83
CA ASP A 230 -6.99 -4.95 -10.38
C ASP A 230 -8.37 -4.56 -9.87
N ALA A 231 -9.18 -3.86 -10.69
CA ALA A 231 -10.58 -3.57 -10.41
C ALA A 231 -11.51 -4.75 -10.74
N GLU A 232 -11.11 -5.66 -11.65
CA GLU A 232 -11.84 -6.89 -11.98
C GLU A 232 -11.59 -8.01 -10.97
N ASN A 233 -10.52 -7.90 -10.17
CA ASN A 233 -10.14 -8.89 -9.17
C ASN A 233 -11.08 -8.78 -7.94
N THR A 234 -12.11 -9.64 -7.91
CA THR A 234 -13.13 -9.67 -6.84
C THR A 234 -12.69 -10.44 -5.58
N GLY A 235 -11.53 -11.09 -5.62
CA GLY A 235 -10.92 -11.70 -4.42
C GLY A 235 -10.56 -10.62 -3.41
N GLY A 236 -11.01 -10.77 -2.17
CA GLY A 236 -10.86 -9.77 -1.09
C GLY A 236 -9.44 -9.22 -0.87
N VAL A 237 -9.32 -8.20 -0.02
CA VAL A 237 -8.09 -7.42 0.18
C VAL A 237 -6.88 -8.30 0.52
N ARG A 238 -5.80 -8.16 -0.27
CA ARG A 238 -4.51 -8.85 -0.07
C ARG A 238 -3.45 -7.83 0.36
N PRO A 239 -2.93 -7.86 1.60
CA PRO A 239 -2.08 -6.78 2.12
C PRO A 239 -0.64 -6.80 1.60
N PHE A 240 -0.20 -7.88 0.96
CA PHE A 240 1.16 -8.02 0.40
C PHE A 240 1.20 -8.11 -1.13
N THR A 241 0.05 -8.24 -1.79
CA THR A 241 -0.03 -8.52 -3.23
C THR A 241 -1.15 -7.75 -3.93
N GLY A 242 -1.09 -7.65 -5.26
CA GLY A 242 -2.13 -6.97 -6.07
C GLY A 242 -2.11 -5.44 -6.06
N GLY A 243 -0.95 -4.81 -6.22
CA GLY A 243 -0.83 -3.34 -6.24
C GLY A 243 -0.81 -2.67 -4.86
N SER A 244 -0.78 -1.34 -4.80
CA SER A 244 -1.10 -0.58 -3.58
C SER A 244 -2.61 -0.54 -3.30
N LYS A 245 -3.43 -0.85 -4.31
CA LYS A 245 -4.89 -0.68 -4.35
C LYS A 245 -5.38 0.75 -4.19
N MET A 246 -4.50 1.76 -4.19
CA MET A 246 -4.92 3.17 -4.01
C MET A 246 -5.80 3.67 -5.16
N ILE A 247 -5.59 3.15 -6.38
CA ILE A 247 -6.48 3.44 -7.52
C ILE A 247 -7.86 2.79 -7.31
N GLN A 248 -7.90 1.51 -6.93
CA GLN A 248 -9.15 0.75 -6.80
C GLN A 248 -10.01 1.23 -5.63
N LEU A 249 -9.37 1.63 -4.53
CA LEU A 249 -10.05 2.24 -3.37
C LEU A 249 -10.54 3.65 -3.70
N GLY A 250 -9.87 4.32 -4.62
CA GLY A 250 -10.25 5.63 -5.06
C GLY A 250 -9.56 6.79 -4.34
N LEU A 251 -8.40 6.50 -3.77
CA LEU A 251 -7.59 7.41 -2.97
C LEU A 251 -6.61 8.24 -3.81
N ILE A 252 -6.21 7.73 -4.97
CA ILE A 252 -5.31 8.40 -5.92
C ILE A 252 -5.81 8.14 -7.33
N SER A 253 -6.02 9.19 -8.12
CA SER A 253 -6.51 9.05 -9.50
C SER A 253 -5.54 8.21 -10.35
N LYS A 254 -6.04 7.47 -11.35
CA LYS A 254 -5.18 6.72 -12.28
C LYS A 254 -4.21 7.66 -13.00
N ALA A 255 -4.67 8.85 -13.41
CA ALA A 255 -3.84 9.84 -14.08
C ALA A 255 -2.69 10.32 -13.17
N ASP A 256 -2.98 10.64 -11.90
CA ASP A 256 -1.95 11.08 -10.96
C ASP A 256 -0.95 9.96 -10.68
N MET A 257 -1.41 8.71 -10.49
CA MET A 257 -0.52 7.57 -10.27
C MET A 257 0.48 7.41 -11.42
N GLY A 258 0.01 7.50 -12.67
CA GLY A 258 0.85 7.43 -13.86
C GLY A 258 1.80 8.62 -13.99
N PHE A 259 1.30 9.84 -13.80
CA PHE A 259 2.10 11.06 -13.89
C PHE A 259 3.24 11.08 -12.89
N PHE A 260 2.95 10.87 -11.60
CA PHE A 260 3.99 10.86 -10.57
C PHE A 260 4.93 9.67 -10.71
N GLY A 261 4.44 8.51 -11.18
CA GLY A 261 5.30 7.38 -11.53
C GLY A 261 6.37 7.76 -12.57
N ILE A 262 5.96 8.42 -13.66
CA ILE A 262 6.88 8.93 -14.70
C ILE A 262 7.85 9.98 -14.14
N VAL A 263 7.36 10.94 -13.34
CA VAL A 263 8.19 11.99 -12.73
C VAL A 263 9.28 11.38 -11.84
N LEU A 264 8.94 10.42 -10.97
CA LEU A 264 9.91 9.76 -10.10
C LEU A 264 10.94 8.96 -10.90
N THR A 265 10.51 8.21 -11.92
CA THR A 265 11.42 7.46 -12.80
C THR A 265 12.33 8.40 -13.59
N ALA A 266 11.82 9.53 -14.10
CA ALA A 266 12.61 10.52 -14.81
C ALA A 266 13.65 11.21 -13.90
N ALA A 267 13.26 11.55 -12.67
CA ALA A 267 14.17 12.07 -11.66
C ALA A 267 15.27 11.06 -11.30
N ALA A 268 14.91 9.78 -11.15
CA ALA A 268 15.90 8.71 -10.94
C ALA A 268 16.87 8.56 -12.11
N ALA A 269 16.37 8.65 -13.36
CA ALA A 269 17.21 8.60 -14.55
C ALA A 269 18.18 9.80 -14.63
N ALA A 270 17.71 11.01 -14.31
CA ALA A 270 18.57 12.20 -14.26
C ALA A 270 19.67 12.07 -13.19
N LEU A 271 19.33 11.54 -12.01
CA LEU A 271 20.31 11.24 -10.97
C LEU A 271 21.28 10.13 -11.41
N GLY A 272 20.80 9.07 -12.07
CA GLY A 272 21.63 8.01 -12.61
C GLY A 272 22.66 8.53 -13.63
N LEU A 273 22.25 9.47 -14.50
CA LEU A 273 23.16 10.16 -15.42
C LEU A 273 24.20 10.99 -14.68
N TYR A 274 23.78 11.79 -13.70
CA TYR A 274 24.70 12.57 -12.86
C TYR A 274 25.72 11.65 -12.16
N LEU A 275 25.26 10.56 -11.53
CA LEU A 275 26.12 9.59 -10.86
C LEU A 275 27.07 8.89 -11.83
N THR A 276 26.65 8.64 -13.08
CA THR A 276 27.53 8.10 -14.13
C THR A 276 28.64 9.08 -14.50
N VAL A 277 28.34 10.38 -14.57
CA VAL A 277 29.35 11.42 -14.82
C VAL A 277 30.37 11.48 -13.68
N GLN A 278 29.92 11.31 -12.44
CA GLN A 278 30.81 11.35 -11.25
C GLN A 278 31.65 10.09 -11.10
N ALA A 279 31.06 8.91 -11.29
CA ALA A 279 31.70 7.62 -11.03
C ALA A 279 32.44 7.03 -12.24
N GLY A 280 32.07 7.46 -13.46
CA GLY A 280 32.61 6.96 -14.71
C GLY A 280 31.65 6.09 -15.52
N ALA A 281 31.97 5.92 -16.80
CA ALA A 281 31.15 5.20 -17.77
C ALA A 281 30.99 3.70 -17.48
N GLY A 282 31.81 3.13 -16.58
CA GLY A 282 31.67 1.74 -16.16
C GLY A 282 30.35 1.46 -15.43
N LEU A 283 29.58 2.46 -15.02
CA LEU A 283 28.22 2.29 -14.48
C LEU A 283 27.16 1.99 -15.57
N LEU A 284 27.42 2.38 -16.82
CA LEU A 284 26.46 2.24 -17.94
C LEU A 284 25.99 0.80 -18.18
N PRO A 285 26.82 -0.25 -18.12
CA PRO A 285 26.36 -1.63 -18.25
C PRO A 285 25.32 -2.03 -17.19
N LEU A 286 25.47 -1.59 -15.93
CA LEU A 286 24.48 -1.88 -14.89
C LEU A 286 23.17 -1.12 -15.14
N ILE A 287 23.24 0.14 -15.57
CA ILE A 287 22.07 0.93 -15.95
C ILE A 287 21.35 0.29 -17.14
N ALA A 288 22.08 -0.09 -18.18
CA ALA A 288 21.54 -0.76 -19.36
C ALA A 288 20.88 -2.09 -18.98
N PHE A 289 21.53 -2.90 -18.13
CA PHE A 289 20.96 -4.14 -17.60
C PHE A 289 19.66 -3.90 -16.83
N GLY A 290 19.62 -2.89 -15.96
CA GLY A 290 18.40 -2.51 -15.23
C GLY A 290 17.27 -1.99 -16.13
N LEU A 291 17.59 -1.21 -17.16
CA LEU A 291 16.60 -0.72 -18.14
C LEU A 291 16.05 -1.86 -18.99
N MET A 292 16.92 -2.75 -19.48
CA MET A 292 16.51 -3.94 -20.22
C MET A 292 15.62 -4.84 -19.35
N ALA A 293 16.02 -5.06 -18.11
CA ALA A 293 15.22 -5.78 -17.13
C ALA A 293 13.83 -5.16 -16.98
N GLY A 294 13.73 -3.87 -16.66
CA GLY A 294 12.45 -3.19 -16.48
C GLY A 294 11.57 -3.22 -17.74
N PHE A 295 12.17 -3.05 -18.93
CA PHE A 295 11.46 -3.04 -20.20
C PHE A 295 10.91 -4.43 -20.58
N PHE A 296 11.72 -5.47 -20.43
CA PHE A 296 11.34 -6.82 -20.82
C PHE A 296 10.55 -7.57 -19.73
N TYR A 297 10.59 -7.13 -18.47
CA TYR A 297 9.97 -7.88 -17.36
C TYR A 297 8.43 -7.99 -17.44
N THR A 298 7.71 -6.94 -17.86
CA THR A 298 6.22 -6.85 -17.71
C THR A 298 5.43 -6.56 -18.98
N ASN A 299 5.98 -6.80 -20.19
CA ASN A 299 5.27 -6.46 -21.42
C ASN A 299 4.27 -7.55 -21.88
N ARG A 300 3.05 -7.50 -21.34
CA ARG A 300 1.94 -8.47 -21.53
C ARG A 300 1.67 -8.91 -22.98
N GLU A 301 1.65 -8.00 -23.95
CA GLU A 301 1.16 -8.27 -25.32
C GLU A 301 2.27 -8.54 -26.36
N GLY A 302 3.53 -8.60 -25.93
CA GLY A 302 4.65 -8.78 -26.85
C GLY A 302 5.26 -10.18 -26.80
N ARG A 303 5.74 -10.67 -27.95
CA ARG A 303 6.68 -11.81 -28.09
C ARG A 303 7.99 -11.65 -27.29
N PHE A 304 8.12 -10.58 -26.49
CA PHE A 304 9.31 -10.13 -25.75
C PHE A 304 9.09 -9.97 -24.23
N SER A 305 7.98 -10.45 -23.65
CA SER A 305 7.85 -10.53 -22.19
C SER A 305 8.81 -11.58 -21.64
N PHE A 306 9.79 -11.19 -20.82
CA PHE A 306 10.77 -12.12 -20.23
C PHE A 306 10.09 -13.14 -19.31
N ILE A 307 9.04 -12.74 -18.58
CA ILE A 307 8.21 -13.65 -17.77
C ILE A 307 7.60 -14.77 -18.63
N ASN A 308 7.21 -14.48 -19.87
CA ASN A 308 6.57 -15.46 -20.76
C ASN A 308 7.58 -16.17 -21.68
N ALA A 309 8.66 -15.50 -22.09
CA ALA A 309 9.69 -16.02 -22.98
C ALA A 309 10.70 -16.93 -22.23
N PHE A 310 10.96 -16.64 -20.95
CA PHE A 310 11.81 -17.44 -20.08
C PHE A 310 11.12 -17.73 -18.74
N PRO A 311 10.08 -18.59 -18.73
CA PRO A 311 9.31 -18.91 -17.53
C PRO A 311 10.20 -19.39 -16.38
N GLY A 312 10.12 -18.76 -15.21
CA GLY A 312 10.92 -19.11 -14.03
C GLY A 312 12.37 -18.59 -14.01
N LEU A 313 12.81 -17.84 -15.03
CA LEU A 313 14.07 -17.07 -15.02
C LEU A 313 13.84 -15.59 -14.67
N ALA A 314 12.60 -15.10 -14.68
CA ALA A 314 12.28 -13.72 -14.33
C ALA A 314 12.68 -13.38 -12.89
N GLU A 315 12.58 -14.36 -12.00
CA GLU A 315 13.03 -14.31 -10.61
C GLU A 315 14.55 -14.12 -10.49
N LEU A 316 15.33 -14.69 -11.43
CA LEU A 316 16.78 -14.48 -11.53
C LEU A 316 17.13 -13.10 -12.08
N LEU A 317 16.28 -12.56 -12.95
CA LEU A 317 16.41 -11.20 -13.45
C LEU A 317 16.20 -10.16 -12.33
N ILE A 318 15.24 -10.40 -11.43
CA ILE A 318 15.05 -9.62 -10.20
C ILE A 318 16.23 -9.79 -9.25
N ALA A 319 16.72 -11.03 -9.04
CA ALA A 319 17.93 -11.28 -8.24
C ALA A 319 19.13 -10.48 -8.76
N GLY A 320 19.35 -10.52 -10.07
CA GLY A 320 20.45 -9.86 -10.75
C GLY A 320 20.34 -8.34 -10.71
N THR A 321 19.15 -7.77 -10.87
CA THR A 321 18.97 -6.31 -10.86
C THR A 321 18.96 -5.73 -9.46
N TYR A 322 18.08 -6.22 -8.59
CA TYR A 322 17.90 -5.67 -7.25
C TYR A 322 19.02 -6.08 -6.31
N GLY A 323 19.41 -7.36 -6.31
CA GLY A 323 20.48 -7.84 -5.44
C GLY A 323 21.85 -7.42 -5.95
N ILE A 324 22.26 -7.97 -7.10
CA ILE A 324 23.62 -7.81 -7.62
C ILE A 324 23.85 -6.41 -8.17
N GLY A 325 22.96 -5.95 -9.07
CA GLY A 325 23.10 -4.70 -9.80
C GLY A 325 23.13 -3.48 -8.90
N ILE A 326 22.20 -3.36 -7.94
CA ILE A 326 22.19 -2.24 -6.99
C ILE A 326 23.41 -2.29 -6.06
N THR A 327 23.79 -3.46 -5.54
CA THR A 327 24.96 -3.58 -4.66
C THR A 327 26.25 -3.19 -5.39
N LEU A 328 26.46 -3.74 -6.59
CA LEU A 328 27.63 -3.40 -7.41
C LEU A 328 27.59 -1.96 -7.90
N GLY A 329 26.43 -1.42 -8.24
CA GLY A 329 26.28 -0.02 -8.64
C GLY A 329 26.64 0.93 -7.49
N ALA A 330 26.13 0.66 -6.29
CA ALA A 330 26.46 1.46 -5.11
C ALA A 330 27.95 1.35 -4.74
N PHE A 331 28.57 0.18 -4.88
CA PHE A 331 30.02 0.02 -4.72
C PHE A 331 30.78 0.82 -5.78
N TYR A 332 30.46 0.62 -7.06
CA TYR A 332 31.13 1.28 -8.20
C TYR A 332 31.03 2.79 -8.12
N ILE A 333 29.87 3.33 -7.70
CA ILE A 333 29.70 4.79 -7.55
C ILE A 333 30.67 5.38 -6.53
N GLN A 334 31.04 4.62 -5.49
CA GLN A 334 31.99 5.06 -4.48
C GLN A 334 33.43 4.90 -4.92
N THR A 335 33.75 3.79 -5.62
CA THR A 335 35.13 3.35 -5.83
C THR A 335 35.65 3.53 -7.25
N GLY A 336 34.76 3.64 -8.24
CA GLY A 336 35.09 3.72 -9.67
C GLY A 336 35.45 2.38 -10.33
N TYR A 337 35.38 1.26 -9.62
CA TYR A 337 35.72 -0.08 -10.14
C TYR A 337 34.79 -1.18 -9.61
N TYR A 338 34.90 -2.38 -10.19
CA TYR A 338 34.13 -3.57 -9.80
C TYR A 338 34.94 -4.49 -8.87
N SER A 339 34.32 -5.02 -7.82
CA SER A 339 34.93 -5.99 -6.88
C SER A 339 34.20 -7.33 -6.92
N TRP A 340 34.97 -8.42 -6.92
CA TRP A 340 34.44 -9.79 -6.84
C TRP A 340 33.91 -10.12 -5.45
N GLU A 341 34.53 -9.57 -4.42
CA GLU A 341 34.07 -9.66 -3.04
C GLU A 341 32.71 -8.98 -2.89
N ALA A 342 32.55 -7.76 -3.44
CA ALA A 342 31.27 -7.05 -3.45
C ALA A 342 30.20 -7.80 -4.26
N ALA A 343 30.58 -8.39 -5.41
CA ALA A 343 29.68 -9.24 -6.20
C ALA A 343 29.24 -10.46 -5.39
N PHE A 344 30.16 -11.13 -4.70
CA PHE A 344 29.85 -12.30 -3.89
C PHE A 344 28.95 -11.97 -2.69
N LEU A 345 29.24 -10.88 -1.97
CA LEU A 345 28.43 -10.38 -0.86
C LEU A 345 27.01 -10.01 -1.27
N SER A 346 26.80 -9.63 -2.53
CA SER A 346 25.46 -9.34 -3.06
C SER A 346 24.60 -10.60 -3.27
N LEU A 347 25.20 -11.78 -3.43
CA LEU A 347 24.47 -13.02 -3.76
C LEU A 347 23.50 -13.47 -2.66
N PRO A 348 23.87 -13.53 -1.36
CA PRO A 348 22.91 -13.80 -0.29
C PRO A 348 21.70 -12.86 -0.36
N VAL A 349 21.93 -11.56 -0.48
CA VAL A 349 20.85 -10.56 -0.54
C VAL A 349 19.99 -10.74 -1.79
N ALA A 350 20.59 -11.04 -2.94
CA ALA A 350 19.88 -11.31 -4.19
C ALA A 350 18.90 -12.48 -4.06
N LEU A 351 19.35 -13.61 -3.49
CA LEU A 351 18.50 -14.78 -3.26
C LEU A 351 17.35 -14.47 -2.29
N LEU A 352 17.60 -13.64 -1.27
CA LEU A 352 16.58 -13.22 -0.32
C LEU A 352 15.54 -12.28 -0.93
N VAL A 353 15.94 -11.34 -1.80
CA VAL A 353 14.99 -10.52 -2.58
C VAL A 353 14.12 -11.43 -3.46
N THR A 354 14.72 -12.42 -4.11
CA THR A 354 13.97 -13.41 -4.89
C THR A 354 12.97 -14.17 -4.04
N ASN A 355 13.31 -14.54 -2.80
CA ASN A 355 12.37 -15.17 -1.88
C ASN A 355 11.20 -14.27 -1.49
N VAL A 356 11.41 -12.96 -1.31
CA VAL A 356 10.33 -11.98 -1.09
C VAL A 356 9.38 -11.93 -2.28
N LEU A 357 9.89 -11.97 -3.50
CA LEU A 357 9.06 -12.08 -4.70
C LEU A 357 8.33 -13.42 -4.76
N LEU A 358 9.05 -14.52 -4.54
CA LEU A 358 8.53 -15.87 -4.69
C LEU A 358 7.38 -16.13 -3.71
N ILE A 359 7.49 -15.71 -2.45
CA ILE A 359 6.40 -15.89 -1.45
C ILE A 359 5.14 -15.09 -1.83
N ASN A 360 5.29 -13.91 -2.44
CA ASN A 360 4.16 -13.12 -2.95
C ASN A 360 3.43 -13.86 -4.08
N GLN A 361 4.17 -14.51 -4.98
CA GLN A 361 3.60 -15.26 -6.11
C GLN A 361 2.74 -16.47 -5.67
N PHE A 362 2.89 -17.01 -4.45
CA PHE A 362 1.99 -18.07 -3.96
C PHE A 362 0.53 -17.62 -3.90
N GLN A 363 0.32 -16.40 -3.43
CA GLN A 363 -1.00 -15.81 -3.27
C GLN A 363 -1.59 -15.42 -4.62
N ASP A 364 -0.73 -15.01 -5.55
CA ASP A 364 -1.14 -14.53 -6.87
C ASP A 364 -1.21 -15.65 -7.92
N ALA A 365 -0.81 -16.89 -7.60
CA ALA A 365 -0.69 -17.97 -8.58
C ALA A 365 -1.94 -18.20 -9.45
N GLU A 366 -3.17 -18.17 -8.89
CA GLU A 366 -4.38 -18.29 -9.72
C GLU A 366 -4.56 -17.06 -10.63
N SER A 367 -4.41 -15.86 -10.08
CA SER A 367 -4.58 -14.61 -10.83
C SER A 367 -3.51 -14.42 -11.90
N ASP A 368 -2.28 -14.88 -11.65
CA ASP A 368 -1.19 -14.88 -12.61
C ASP A 368 -1.43 -15.91 -13.72
N LYS A 369 -1.95 -17.09 -13.36
CA LYS A 369 -2.32 -18.14 -14.33
C LYS A 369 -3.47 -17.72 -15.24
N GLU A 370 -4.52 -17.10 -14.69
CA GLU A 370 -5.64 -16.54 -15.45
C GLU A 370 -5.21 -15.46 -16.46
N GLN A 371 -3.99 -14.96 -16.31
CA GLN A 371 -3.44 -13.87 -17.12
C GLN A 371 -2.23 -14.30 -17.94
N ASP A 372 -2.07 -15.60 -18.12
CA ASP A 372 -0.99 -16.20 -18.89
C ASP A 372 0.42 -15.82 -18.41
N LYS A 373 0.57 -15.35 -17.16
CA LYS A 373 1.87 -15.09 -16.54
C LYS A 373 2.47 -16.41 -16.06
N GLN A 374 3.52 -16.84 -16.73
CA GLN A 374 4.23 -18.09 -16.42
C GLN A 374 5.28 -17.89 -15.31
N THR A 375 4.86 -17.35 -14.15
CA THR A 375 5.74 -17.20 -12.97
C THR A 375 6.28 -18.54 -12.48
N LEU A 376 7.35 -18.54 -11.69
CA LEU A 376 7.93 -19.78 -11.18
C LEU A 376 6.91 -20.62 -10.39
N VAL A 377 6.05 -19.97 -9.60
CA VAL A 377 4.98 -20.65 -8.85
C VAL A 377 3.92 -21.23 -9.77
N VAL A 378 3.48 -20.51 -10.80
CA VAL A 378 2.50 -21.03 -11.77
C VAL A 378 3.05 -22.25 -12.52
N ARG A 379 4.33 -22.18 -12.92
CA ARG A 379 4.99 -23.24 -13.70
C ARG A 379 5.26 -24.51 -12.90
N LEU A 380 5.81 -24.38 -11.69
CA LEU A 380 6.16 -25.54 -10.85
C LEU A 380 4.99 -26.01 -9.98
N GLY A 381 3.98 -25.16 -9.80
CA GLY A 381 2.96 -25.31 -8.79
C GLY A 381 3.47 -24.96 -7.39
N ARG A 382 2.55 -24.51 -6.52
CA ARG A 382 2.85 -24.10 -5.13
C ARG A 382 3.62 -25.18 -4.35
N LYS A 383 3.30 -26.46 -4.56
CA LYS A 383 3.94 -27.59 -3.84
C LYS A 383 5.45 -27.70 -4.10
N GLN A 384 5.90 -27.48 -5.33
CA GLN A 384 7.32 -27.52 -5.67
C GLN A 384 7.99 -26.17 -5.41
N ALA A 385 7.30 -25.07 -5.69
CA ALA A 385 7.82 -23.73 -5.45
C ALA A 385 8.20 -23.49 -3.98
N LYS A 386 7.49 -24.11 -3.01
CA LYS A 386 7.85 -23.98 -1.59
C LYS A 386 9.23 -24.58 -1.28
N ASN A 387 9.64 -25.62 -2.01
CA ASN A 387 10.95 -26.23 -1.86
C ASN A 387 12.04 -25.36 -2.50
N VAL A 388 11.73 -24.66 -3.60
CA VAL A 388 12.63 -23.67 -4.20
C VAL A 388 12.89 -22.52 -3.22
N LEU A 389 11.84 -22.03 -2.55
CA LEU A 389 11.97 -20.99 -1.52
C LEU A 389 12.91 -21.41 -0.37
N VAL A 390 12.78 -22.67 0.09
CA VAL A 390 13.69 -23.24 1.10
C VAL A 390 15.12 -23.36 0.57
N LEU A 391 15.29 -23.80 -0.68
CA LEU A 391 16.60 -23.92 -1.32
C LEU A 391 17.31 -22.57 -1.41
N LEU A 392 16.59 -21.50 -1.78
CA LEU A 392 17.13 -20.14 -1.86
C LEU A 392 17.56 -19.60 -0.48
N PHE A 393 16.78 -19.89 0.57
CA PHE A 393 17.18 -19.55 1.95
C PHE A 393 18.44 -20.31 2.36
N ALA A 394 18.50 -21.62 2.10
CA ALA A 394 19.66 -22.45 2.42
C ALA A 394 20.91 -21.98 1.64
N ALA A 395 20.77 -21.69 0.35
CA ALA A 395 21.84 -21.17 -0.48
C ALA A 395 22.34 -19.81 0.03
N SER A 396 21.45 -18.90 0.42
CA SER A 396 21.82 -17.62 1.04
C SER A 396 22.63 -17.82 2.33
N ALA A 397 22.21 -18.75 3.20
CA ALA A 397 22.93 -19.08 4.43
C ALA A 397 24.32 -19.69 4.13
N VAL A 398 24.41 -20.62 3.18
CA VAL A 398 25.68 -21.24 2.77
C VAL A 398 26.64 -20.21 2.18
N LEU A 399 26.16 -19.33 1.29
CA LEU A 399 26.99 -18.27 0.71
C LEU A 399 27.47 -17.28 1.78
N THR A 400 26.62 -16.93 2.74
CA THR A 400 27.02 -16.11 3.90
C THR A 400 28.11 -16.79 4.73
N ALA A 401 27.99 -18.10 4.98
CA ALA A 401 29.01 -18.86 5.70
C ALA A 401 30.33 -19.01 4.91
N ALA A 402 30.24 -19.08 3.59
CA ALA A 402 31.40 -19.20 2.71
C ALA A 402 32.13 -17.87 2.50
N ALA A 403 31.47 -16.72 2.74
CA ALA A 403 32.00 -15.40 2.42
C ALA A 403 33.39 -15.10 3.00
N PRO A 404 33.70 -15.39 4.29
CA PRO A 404 35.03 -15.12 4.84
C PRO A 404 36.19 -15.90 4.19
N PHE A 405 35.88 -16.96 3.43
CA PHE A 405 36.89 -17.76 2.73
C PHE A 405 37.17 -17.23 1.31
N LEU A 406 36.53 -16.13 0.90
CA LEU A 406 36.62 -15.54 -0.42
C LEU A 406 37.13 -14.09 -0.31
N GLY A 407 38.45 -13.94 -0.31
CA GLY A 407 39.11 -12.63 -0.24
C GLY A 407 39.14 -12.06 1.18
N ASP A 408 39.18 -10.73 1.29
CA ASP A 408 39.37 -10.01 2.56
C ASP A 408 38.04 -9.74 3.31
N ILE A 409 37.05 -10.63 3.16
CA ILE A 409 35.76 -10.50 3.84
C ILE A 409 35.90 -10.88 5.32
N PRO A 410 35.54 -10.01 6.28
CA PRO A 410 35.76 -10.25 7.69
C PRO A 410 34.84 -11.34 8.26
N LEU A 411 35.34 -12.08 9.27
CA LEU A 411 34.55 -13.10 10.00
C LEU A 411 33.30 -12.53 10.70
N THR A 412 33.24 -11.22 10.92
CA THR A 412 32.08 -10.53 11.48
C THR A 412 30.81 -10.72 10.67
N VAL A 413 30.88 -11.10 9.37
CA VAL A 413 29.69 -11.42 8.54
C VAL A 413 28.83 -12.54 9.12
N PHE A 414 29.38 -13.39 10.01
CA PHE A 414 28.59 -14.36 10.76
C PHE A 414 27.50 -13.71 11.64
N LEU A 415 27.59 -12.41 11.94
CA LEU A 415 26.53 -11.66 12.61
C LEU A 415 25.18 -11.74 11.86
N ALA A 416 25.21 -11.88 10.53
CA ALA A 416 24.01 -12.04 9.72
C ALA A 416 23.15 -13.25 10.12
N PHE A 417 23.73 -14.28 10.74
CA PHE A 417 23.01 -15.44 11.26
C PHE A 417 22.07 -15.13 12.45
N LEU A 418 22.15 -13.95 13.06
CA LEU A 418 21.13 -13.49 14.02
C LEU A 418 19.73 -13.38 13.39
N SER A 419 19.64 -13.34 12.05
CA SER A 419 18.38 -13.36 11.31
C SER A 419 17.76 -14.76 11.13
N LEU A 420 18.45 -15.85 11.53
CA LEU A 420 17.99 -17.24 11.37
C LEU A 420 16.61 -17.55 11.99
N PRO A 421 16.24 -17.03 13.18
CA PRO A 421 14.91 -17.30 13.73
C PRO A 421 13.78 -16.87 12.77
N PHE A 422 13.96 -15.78 12.03
CA PHE A 422 12.98 -15.32 11.04
C PHE A 422 12.96 -16.21 9.79
N LEU A 423 14.12 -16.70 9.34
CA LEU A 423 14.20 -17.71 8.26
C LEU A 423 13.42 -18.97 8.64
N ILE A 424 13.66 -19.51 9.84
CA ILE A 424 13.01 -20.74 10.32
C ILE A 424 11.49 -20.56 10.31
N GLN A 425 10.99 -19.43 10.80
CA GLN A 425 9.57 -19.12 10.78
C GLN A 425 9.03 -18.93 9.36
N ALA A 426 9.76 -18.23 8.49
CA ALA A 426 9.38 -18.08 7.08
C ALA A 426 9.22 -19.44 6.39
N VAL A 427 10.19 -20.34 6.57
CA VAL A 427 10.16 -21.71 6.03
C VAL A 427 8.99 -22.49 6.61
N ARG A 428 8.78 -22.46 7.93
CA ARG A 428 7.68 -23.15 8.59
C ARG A 428 6.33 -22.72 8.04
N TYR A 429 6.07 -21.40 7.97
CA TYR A 429 4.82 -20.87 7.44
C TYR A 429 4.66 -21.19 5.96
N ALA A 430 5.70 -21.02 5.14
CA ALA A 430 5.64 -21.38 3.73
C ALA A 430 5.35 -22.88 3.54
N GLN A 431 5.99 -23.77 4.29
CA GLN A 431 5.78 -25.21 4.16
C GLN A 431 4.38 -25.67 4.60
N GLN A 432 3.83 -25.04 5.64
CA GLN A 432 2.53 -25.36 6.22
C GLN A 432 1.36 -24.77 5.42
N TYR A 433 1.50 -23.53 4.95
CA TYR A 433 0.40 -22.74 4.37
C TYR A 433 0.57 -22.45 2.88
N TYR A 434 1.50 -23.10 2.18
CA TYR A 434 1.76 -22.86 0.75
C TYR A 434 0.51 -22.88 -0.14
N ASP A 435 -0.50 -23.67 0.18
CA ASP A 435 -1.75 -23.81 -0.59
C ASP A 435 -2.99 -23.32 0.20
N ALA A 436 -2.75 -22.58 1.28
CA ALA A 436 -3.81 -21.97 2.07
C ALA A 436 -4.26 -20.62 1.48
N SER A 437 -5.24 -19.98 2.13
CA SER A 437 -5.71 -18.66 1.69
C SER A 437 -4.60 -17.61 1.79
N SER A 438 -4.68 -16.55 0.98
CA SER A 438 -3.73 -15.42 1.01
C SER A 438 -3.53 -14.85 2.42
N THR A 439 -4.59 -14.87 3.25
CA THR A 439 -4.54 -14.39 4.64
C THR A 439 -3.66 -15.26 5.54
N ASP A 440 -3.60 -16.57 5.30
CA ASP A 440 -2.83 -17.51 6.12
C ASP A 440 -1.33 -17.45 5.80
N LEU A 441 -0.97 -16.97 4.60
CA LEU A 441 0.42 -16.76 4.17
C LEU A 441 1.03 -15.43 4.64
N ILE A 442 0.22 -14.48 5.15
CA ILE A 442 0.70 -13.18 5.66
C ILE A 442 1.90 -13.30 6.61
N PRO A 443 1.90 -14.18 7.64
CA PRO A 443 3.07 -14.34 8.50
C PRO A 443 4.31 -14.87 7.75
N GLY A 444 4.13 -15.73 6.75
CA GLY A 444 5.21 -16.21 5.89
C GLY A 444 5.85 -15.07 5.08
N ASN A 445 5.04 -14.20 4.47
CA ASN A 445 5.53 -13.00 3.79
C ASN A 445 6.28 -12.08 4.75
N ALA A 446 5.72 -11.87 5.95
CA ALA A 446 6.31 -11.04 6.98
C ALA A 446 7.72 -11.49 7.35
N HIS A 447 7.84 -12.77 7.74
CA HIS A 447 9.11 -13.35 8.15
C HIS A 447 10.13 -13.39 7.01
N THR A 448 9.68 -13.62 5.77
CA THR A 448 10.54 -13.57 4.58
C THR A 448 11.12 -12.17 4.37
N ALA A 449 10.27 -11.13 4.43
CA ALA A 449 10.70 -9.74 4.25
C ALA A 449 11.60 -9.26 5.41
N ILE A 450 11.27 -9.63 6.65
CA ILE A 450 12.09 -9.30 7.83
C ILE A 450 13.44 -9.99 7.77
N HIS A 451 13.49 -11.27 7.37
CA HIS A 451 14.75 -11.99 7.21
C HIS A 451 15.63 -11.31 6.15
N HIS A 452 15.09 -11.04 4.95
CA HIS A 452 15.79 -10.30 3.90
C HIS A 452 16.39 -8.96 4.42
N LEU A 453 15.54 -8.15 5.06
CA LEU A 453 15.93 -6.85 5.60
C LEU A 453 17.04 -6.99 6.65
N LEU A 454 16.83 -7.84 7.64
CA LEU A 454 17.74 -7.99 8.77
C LEU A 454 19.07 -8.59 8.32
N THR A 455 19.07 -9.61 7.44
CA THR A 455 20.30 -10.18 6.90
C THR A 455 21.14 -9.12 6.18
N GLY A 456 20.55 -8.34 5.27
CA GLY A 456 21.32 -7.35 4.52
C GLY A 456 21.84 -6.19 5.37
N LEU A 457 21.06 -5.74 6.37
CA LEU A 457 21.54 -4.76 7.35
C LEU A 457 22.65 -5.31 8.23
N LEU A 458 22.52 -6.54 8.74
CA LEU A 458 23.54 -7.18 9.56
C LEU A 458 24.82 -7.46 8.77
N LEU A 459 24.72 -7.85 7.50
CA LEU A 459 25.88 -7.96 6.60
C LEU A 459 26.57 -6.61 6.43
N SER A 460 25.82 -5.54 6.20
CA SER A 460 26.38 -4.18 6.07
C SER A 460 27.10 -3.74 7.35
N ILE A 461 26.45 -3.92 8.51
CA ILE A 461 27.04 -3.61 9.83
C ILE A 461 28.28 -4.49 10.10
N ALA A 462 28.21 -5.76 9.76
CA ALA A 462 29.31 -6.70 9.93
C ALA A 462 30.55 -6.30 9.14
N LEU A 463 30.40 -5.86 7.88
CA LEU A 463 31.51 -5.34 7.08
C LEU A 463 32.13 -4.08 7.70
N LEU A 464 31.30 -3.21 8.28
CA LEU A 464 31.77 -1.97 8.89
C LEU A 464 32.45 -2.18 10.26
N MET A 465 32.11 -3.26 10.96
CA MET A 465 32.56 -3.50 12.33
C MET A 465 34.09 -3.50 12.52
N PRO A 466 34.93 -4.09 11.64
CA PRO A 466 36.38 -4.05 11.78
C PRO A 466 36.99 -2.67 11.50
N VAL A 467 36.31 -1.81 10.74
CA VAL A 467 36.83 -0.51 10.26
C VAL A 467 36.21 0.69 10.99
N MET A 468 35.25 0.45 11.91
CA MET A 468 34.57 1.50 12.67
C MET A 468 34.71 1.29 14.18
N ALA A 469 34.64 2.40 14.93
CA ALA A 469 34.58 2.33 16.39
C ALA A 469 33.32 1.59 16.87
N ILE A 470 33.46 0.80 17.94
CA ILE A 470 32.40 -0.08 18.46
C ILE A 470 31.08 0.63 18.78
N TRP A 471 31.13 1.91 19.18
CA TRP A 471 29.94 2.72 19.46
C TRP A 471 29.09 2.97 18.21
N TRP A 472 29.70 3.14 17.04
CA TRP A 472 28.98 3.27 15.77
C TRP A 472 28.27 1.96 15.41
N THR A 473 28.94 0.83 15.59
CA THR A 473 28.35 -0.50 15.43
C THR A 473 27.15 -0.68 16.35
N GLY A 474 27.26 -0.29 17.63
CA GLY A 474 26.15 -0.31 18.59
C GLY A 474 24.98 0.55 18.15
N LEU A 475 25.23 1.78 17.70
CA LEU A 475 24.20 2.69 17.18
C LEU A 475 23.48 2.10 15.96
N MET A 476 24.23 1.52 15.02
CA MET A 476 23.66 0.89 13.81
C MET A 476 22.82 -0.34 14.16
N LEU A 477 23.23 -1.17 15.13
CA LEU A 477 22.45 -2.30 15.61
C LEU A 477 21.13 -1.86 16.24
N VAL A 478 21.16 -0.80 17.06
CA VAL A 478 19.93 -0.20 17.63
C VAL A 478 19.03 0.32 16.51
N GLY A 479 19.59 1.06 15.55
CA GLY A 479 18.85 1.57 14.39
C GLY A 479 18.21 0.46 13.55
N ALA A 480 18.96 -0.60 13.26
CA ALA A 480 18.45 -1.78 12.55
C ALA A 480 17.33 -2.47 13.35
N GLY A 481 17.49 -2.62 14.66
CA GLY A 481 16.47 -3.19 15.55
C GLY A 481 15.17 -2.37 15.55
N LEU A 482 15.28 -1.03 15.66
CA LEU A 482 14.13 -0.13 15.59
C LEU A 482 13.43 -0.20 14.23
N PHE A 483 14.20 -0.26 13.13
CA PHE A 483 13.64 -0.36 11.79
C PHE A 483 12.92 -1.69 11.56
N VAL A 484 13.51 -2.81 11.99
CA VAL A 484 12.86 -4.12 11.95
C VAL A 484 11.62 -4.17 12.82
N PHE A 485 11.66 -3.58 14.02
CA PHE A 485 10.48 -3.48 14.88
C PHE A 485 9.36 -2.65 14.26
N TRP A 486 9.71 -1.55 13.57
CA TRP A 486 8.74 -0.73 12.84
C TRP A 486 8.09 -1.51 11.69
N ILE A 487 8.89 -2.23 10.88
CA ILE A 487 8.38 -3.12 9.82
C ILE A 487 7.50 -4.22 10.41
N TRP A 488 7.92 -4.85 11.51
CA TRP A 488 7.13 -5.86 12.20
C TRP A 488 5.77 -5.30 12.64
N ARG A 489 5.75 -4.12 13.27
CA ARG A 489 4.49 -3.46 13.69
C ARG A 489 3.61 -3.12 12.50
N TYR A 490 4.20 -2.65 11.40
CA TYR A 490 3.46 -2.37 10.17
C TYR A 490 2.77 -3.64 9.64
N ILE A 491 3.49 -4.75 9.58
CA ILE A 491 2.95 -6.04 9.12
C ILE A 491 1.90 -6.59 10.08
N GLU A 492 2.16 -6.59 11.39
CA GLU A 492 1.25 -7.10 12.40
C GLU A 492 -0.07 -6.31 12.42
N ARG A 493 -0.02 -5.00 12.18
CA ARG A 493 -1.24 -4.19 12.01
C ARG A 493 -2.10 -4.68 10.84
N GLN A 494 -1.48 -4.94 9.69
CA GLN A 494 -2.18 -5.47 8.51
C GLN A 494 -2.80 -6.84 8.79
N ARG A 495 -2.05 -7.71 9.48
CA ARG A 495 -2.53 -9.04 9.90
C ARG A 495 -3.76 -8.95 10.81
N ARG A 496 -3.72 -8.08 11.83
CA ARG A 496 -4.84 -7.91 12.77
C ARG A 496 -6.10 -7.45 12.08
N VAL A 497 -6.00 -6.43 11.22
CA VAL A 497 -7.14 -5.93 10.43
C VAL A 497 -7.79 -7.07 9.62
N MET A 498 -6.97 -7.90 8.97
CA MET A 498 -7.45 -9.03 8.18
C MET A 498 -8.07 -10.16 9.02
N ASN A 499 -7.48 -10.47 10.18
CA ASN A 499 -8.03 -11.46 11.10
C ASN A 499 -9.38 -11.02 11.67
N THR A 500 -9.52 -9.74 12.03
CA THR A 500 -10.79 -9.17 12.47
C THR A 500 -11.83 -9.25 11.35
N PHE A 501 -11.44 -8.99 10.10
CA PHE A 501 -12.31 -9.18 8.93
C PHE A 501 -12.74 -10.65 8.81
N LYS A 502 -11.80 -11.60 8.82
CA LYS A 502 -12.09 -13.05 8.73
C LYS A 502 -13.04 -13.52 9.84
N GLN A 503 -12.82 -13.09 11.09
CA GLN A 503 -13.69 -13.40 12.23
C GLN A 503 -15.09 -12.80 12.08
N ALA A 504 -15.20 -11.65 11.43
CA ALA A 504 -16.48 -11.00 11.14
C ALA A 504 -17.28 -11.69 10.01
N PHE A 505 -16.69 -12.57 9.20
CA PHE A 505 -17.39 -13.35 8.17
C PHE A 505 -17.49 -14.84 8.50
N SER A 506 -16.75 -15.35 9.49
CA SER A 506 -16.84 -16.73 9.97
C SER A 506 -17.89 -16.96 11.06
N LYS A 507 -18.60 -15.89 11.48
CA LYS A 507 -19.75 -15.89 12.37
C LYS A 507 -20.91 -15.20 11.66
#